data_AF-W1WI88-F1
#
_entry.id   AF-W1WI88-F1
#
_cell.length_a   1.000
_cell.length_b   1.000
_cell.length_c   1.000
_cell.angle_alpha   90.00
_cell.angle_beta   90.00
_cell.angle_gamma   90.00
#
_symmetry.space_group_name_H-M   'P 1'
#
loop_
_entity.id
_entity.type
_entity.pdbx_description
1 polymer ?
#
loop_
_entity_poly.entity_id
_entity_poly.type
_entity_poly.pdbx_seq_one_letter_code
_entity_poly.pdbx_strand_id
1 'polypeptide(L)'
;CGTPKDAFLKVCEYIAETSAHDKTASFLYALGWTQHSVGAQNIRTMAMIQLLLGNMGMAGGGVNALRGHSNIQGLTDLGLLSQSLPGYMTLPSEKQTDLQTYLTANTPKPLLEGQVNYWGNYPKFFVSMMKAFFGDKATAENSWGFDWLPKWDKGYDVLQYFEMMREGKVNGYICQGFNPVASFPNKNKVIGCLSKLKFLVTIDPLNTETSNFWQNHGELNEVDSSKIQTEVFRLPSTCFAEENGSIVNSGRWLQWHWKGADAPGIALTDGEILSGIFLRLRKMYAEQGGANPDQVLNMTWNYAIPHEPKSEEVAMESNGKALADITDPATGAVIVKKGQQLSSFAQLRDDGTTSCGCWIFAGSWTPEGNQMARRDNA
;
A
#
# COMPACT_ATOMS: atom_id res chain seq x y z
N CYS A 1 2.52 32.11 -18.01
CA CYS A 1 1.60 30.96 -18.17
C CYS A 1 0.69 31.07 -19.41
N GLY A 2 0.64 32.19 -20.13
CA GLY A 2 -0.28 32.36 -21.27
C GLY A 2 -1.71 32.77 -20.86
N THR A 3 -2.02 32.81 -19.56
CA THR A 3 -3.28 33.32 -19.03
C THR A 3 -3.34 34.85 -19.15
N PRO A 4 -4.45 35.44 -19.66
CA PRO A 4 -4.67 36.88 -19.66
C PRO A 4 -4.59 37.50 -18.26
N LYS A 5 -4.06 38.73 -18.18
CA LYS A 5 -3.77 39.38 -16.89
C LYS A 5 -5.03 39.66 -16.07
N ASP A 6 -6.09 40.13 -16.71
CA ASP A 6 -7.40 40.40 -16.11
C ASP A 6 -8.02 39.13 -15.54
N ALA A 7 -7.96 38.02 -16.29
CA ALA A 7 -8.43 36.72 -15.83
C ALA A 7 -7.63 36.22 -14.62
N PHE A 8 -6.31 36.38 -14.65
CA PHE A 8 -5.44 36.02 -13.51
C PHE A 8 -5.75 36.86 -12.26
N LEU A 9 -5.89 38.18 -12.41
CA LEU A 9 -6.22 39.08 -11.30
C LEU A 9 -7.55 38.70 -10.65
N LYS A 10 -8.58 38.37 -11.44
CA LYS A 10 -9.88 37.91 -10.93
C LYS A 10 -9.75 36.66 -10.06
N VAL A 11 -8.93 35.69 -10.45
CA VAL A 11 -8.66 34.49 -9.65
C VAL A 11 -7.92 34.84 -8.36
N CYS A 12 -6.93 35.73 -8.42
CA CYS A 12 -6.24 36.22 -7.23
C CYS A 12 -7.18 36.90 -6.24
N GLU A 13 -8.10 37.76 -6.72
CA GLU A 13 -9.10 38.43 -5.89
C GLU A 13 -9.98 37.42 -5.15
N TYR A 14 -10.56 36.44 -5.86
CA TYR A 14 -11.42 35.43 -5.24
C TYR A 14 -10.70 34.56 -4.22
N ILE A 15 -9.45 34.18 -4.47
CA ILE A 15 -8.64 33.41 -3.52
C ILE A 15 -8.27 34.30 -2.32
N ALA A 16 -7.92 35.57 -2.54
CA ALA A 16 -7.52 36.48 -1.48
C ALA A 16 -8.66 36.79 -0.50
N GLU A 17 -9.91 36.82 -0.96
CA GLU A 17 -11.09 36.97 -0.09
C GLU A 17 -11.17 35.91 1.01
N THR A 18 -10.62 34.72 0.77
CA THR A 18 -10.62 33.63 1.77
C THR A 18 -9.46 33.72 2.76
N SER A 19 -8.80 34.88 2.85
CA SER A 19 -7.93 35.21 3.99
C SER A 19 -8.74 35.67 5.22
N ALA A 20 -10.01 36.01 5.03
CA ALA A 20 -10.92 36.32 6.12
C ALA A 20 -11.24 35.05 6.93
N HIS A 21 -11.29 35.16 8.26
CA HIS A 21 -11.45 34.02 9.18
C HIS A 21 -12.75 33.22 9.00
N ASP A 22 -13.77 33.80 8.39
CA ASP A 22 -15.10 33.22 8.15
C ASP A 22 -15.31 32.74 6.71
N LYS A 23 -14.28 32.82 5.86
CA LYS A 23 -14.29 32.34 4.47
C LYS A 23 -13.20 31.31 4.26
N THR A 24 -13.46 30.32 3.42
CA THR A 24 -12.49 29.26 3.10
C THR A 24 -12.41 29.01 1.60
N ALA A 25 -11.20 28.78 1.09
CA ALA A 25 -10.99 28.19 -0.24
C ALA A 25 -10.63 26.72 -0.09
N SER A 26 -11.15 25.89 -1.00
CA SER A 26 -10.76 24.48 -1.13
C SER A 26 -10.18 24.22 -2.52
N PHE A 27 -9.02 23.58 -2.56
CA PHE A 27 -8.38 23.21 -3.83
C PHE A 27 -8.63 21.73 -4.13
N LEU A 28 -9.27 21.46 -5.26
CA LEU A 28 -9.50 20.13 -5.79
C LEU A 28 -8.53 19.90 -6.95
N TYR A 29 -7.65 18.93 -6.83
CA TYR A 29 -6.66 18.64 -7.87
C TYR A 29 -6.33 17.14 -7.96
N ALA A 30 -5.76 16.73 -9.10
CA ALA A 30 -5.27 15.38 -9.33
C ALA A 30 -4.09 15.40 -10.35
N LEU A 31 -4.22 14.67 -11.46
CA LEU A 31 -3.15 14.37 -12.41
C LEU A 31 -2.57 15.61 -13.12
N GLY A 32 -3.40 16.64 -13.34
CA GLY A 32 -2.99 17.88 -13.99
C GLY A 32 -1.85 18.61 -13.28
N TRP A 33 -1.59 18.32 -11.99
CA TRP A 33 -0.44 18.85 -11.27
C TRP A 33 0.65 17.80 -11.01
N THR A 34 0.30 16.53 -10.81
CA THR A 34 1.24 15.49 -10.37
C THR A 34 2.12 14.94 -11.50
N GLN A 35 1.60 14.83 -12.74
CA GLN A 35 2.29 14.14 -13.84
C GLN A 35 3.29 15.03 -14.60
N HIS A 36 4.18 15.67 -13.85
CA HIS A 36 5.21 16.55 -14.36
C HIS A 36 6.52 16.29 -13.60
N SER A 37 7.67 16.58 -14.21
CA SER A 37 8.97 16.51 -13.52
C SER A 37 9.05 17.42 -12.29
N VAL A 38 8.20 18.45 -12.22
CA VAL A 38 8.07 19.38 -11.09
C VAL A 38 6.75 19.21 -10.32
N GLY A 39 6.05 18.07 -10.48
CA GLY A 39 4.70 17.89 -9.96
C GLY A 39 4.59 18.09 -8.44
N ALA A 40 5.60 17.65 -7.68
CA ALA A 40 5.66 17.90 -6.24
C ALA A 40 5.74 19.40 -5.90
N GLN A 41 6.43 20.21 -6.71
CA GLN A 41 6.55 21.66 -6.50
C GLN A 41 5.25 22.40 -6.83
N ASN A 42 4.48 21.94 -7.83
CA ASN A 42 3.14 22.45 -8.10
C ASN A 42 2.25 22.34 -6.85
N ILE A 43 2.27 21.16 -6.21
CA ILE A 43 1.48 20.88 -5.01
C ILE A 43 1.99 21.70 -3.81
N ARG A 44 3.32 21.77 -3.61
CA ARG A 44 3.94 22.60 -2.57
C ARG A 44 3.49 24.05 -2.66
N THR A 45 3.46 24.61 -3.87
CA THR A 45 3.03 26.00 -4.09
C THR A 45 1.60 26.23 -3.64
N MET A 46 0.67 25.34 -4.01
CA MET A 46 -0.72 25.45 -3.57
C MET A 46 -0.88 25.23 -2.06
N ALA A 47 -0.14 24.28 -1.47
CA ALA A 47 -0.16 24.07 -0.02
C ALA A 47 0.32 25.31 0.74
N MET A 48 1.34 26.00 0.24
CA MET A 48 1.80 27.28 0.80
C MET A 48 0.71 28.36 0.74
N ILE A 49 -0.06 28.44 -0.36
CA ILE A 49 -1.20 29.36 -0.47
C ILE A 49 -2.24 29.04 0.62
N GLN A 50 -2.62 27.78 0.78
CA GLN A 50 -3.61 27.38 1.81
C GLN A 50 -3.15 27.69 3.24
N LEU A 51 -1.84 27.57 3.52
CA LEU A 51 -1.27 27.95 4.81
C LEU A 51 -1.29 29.48 5.03
N LEU A 52 -0.93 30.27 4.01
CA LEU A 52 -0.97 31.73 4.08
C LEU A 52 -2.39 32.27 4.30
N LEU A 53 -3.39 31.59 3.75
CA LEU A 53 -4.80 31.95 3.89
C LEU A 53 -5.46 31.41 5.16
N GLY A 54 -4.78 30.53 5.92
CA GLY A 54 -5.37 29.92 7.12
C GLY A 54 -6.47 28.88 6.83
N ASN A 55 -6.50 28.30 5.64
CA ASN A 55 -7.57 27.40 5.18
C ASN A 55 -7.38 25.92 5.59
N MET A 56 -6.22 25.56 6.16
CA MET A 56 -5.93 24.17 6.55
C MET A 56 -6.63 23.80 7.86
N GLY A 57 -7.31 22.65 7.88
CA GLY A 57 -8.06 22.17 9.06
C GLY A 57 -9.49 22.71 9.18
N MET A 58 -9.91 23.58 8.25
CA MET A 58 -11.23 24.19 8.25
C MET A 58 -12.23 23.39 7.41
N ALA A 59 -13.49 23.32 7.85
CA ALA A 59 -14.59 22.83 7.02
C ALA A 59 -14.78 23.74 5.80
N GLY A 60 -14.94 23.16 4.61
CA GLY A 60 -14.98 23.92 3.35
C GLY A 60 -13.62 24.42 2.85
N GLY A 61 -12.54 24.17 3.60
CA GLY A 61 -11.17 24.54 3.24
C GLY A 61 -10.30 23.37 2.75
N GLY A 62 -9.02 23.42 3.11
CA GLY A 62 -8.08 22.31 2.96
C GLY A 62 -7.58 22.04 1.55
N VAL A 63 -6.85 20.94 1.43
CA VAL A 63 -6.25 20.45 0.19
C VAL A 63 -6.89 19.12 -0.17
N ASN A 64 -7.81 19.16 -1.12
CA ASN A 64 -8.51 17.98 -1.61
C ASN A 64 -7.75 17.38 -2.79
N ALA A 65 -6.68 16.65 -2.47
CA ALA A 65 -5.98 15.80 -3.42
C ALA A 65 -6.90 14.61 -3.79
N LEU A 66 -7.53 14.68 -4.95
CA LEU A 66 -8.51 13.69 -5.39
C LEU A 66 -7.80 12.43 -5.89
N ARG A 67 -8.05 11.31 -5.21
CA ARG A 67 -7.45 10.02 -5.55
C ARG A 67 -8.16 9.41 -6.77
N GLY A 68 -7.41 8.62 -7.55
CA GLY A 68 -7.85 7.99 -8.79
C GLY A 68 -8.63 6.69 -8.56
N HIS A 69 -7.95 5.53 -8.66
CA HIS A 69 -8.58 4.23 -8.44
C HIS A 69 -9.29 4.14 -7.08
N SER A 70 -10.35 3.33 -7.03
CA SER A 70 -11.22 3.13 -5.86
C SER A 70 -10.46 2.85 -4.56
N ASN A 71 -9.35 2.12 -4.63
CA ASN A 71 -8.53 1.74 -3.48
C ASN A 71 -7.06 2.17 -3.60
N ILE A 72 -6.71 3.16 -4.43
CA ILE A 72 -5.30 3.62 -4.53
C ILE A 72 -4.80 4.16 -3.19
N GLN A 73 -5.69 4.75 -2.39
CA GLN A 73 -5.38 5.18 -1.04
C GLN A 73 -5.01 3.98 -0.17
N GLY A 74 -5.81 2.91 -0.17
CA GLY A 74 -5.55 1.71 0.63
C GLY A 74 -4.28 0.97 0.22
N LEU A 75 -3.99 0.83 -1.08
CA LEU A 75 -2.72 0.23 -1.53
C LEU A 75 -1.50 1.09 -1.16
N THR A 76 -1.66 2.42 -1.12
CA THR A 76 -0.62 3.32 -0.60
C THR A 76 -0.46 3.17 0.91
N ASP A 77 -1.56 3.10 1.64
CA ASP A 77 -1.59 2.87 3.10
C ASP A 77 -0.93 1.53 3.47
N LEU A 78 -1.13 0.49 2.67
CA LEU A 78 -0.52 -0.84 2.83
C LEU A 78 0.91 -0.94 2.27
N GLY A 79 1.44 0.13 1.68
CA GLY A 79 2.85 0.22 1.29
C GLY A 79 3.22 -0.57 0.04
N LEU A 80 2.31 -0.72 -0.94
CA LEU A 80 2.59 -1.38 -2.22
C LEU A 80 3.38 -0.45 -3.17
N LEU A 81 4.54 0.01 -2.68
CA LEU A 81 5.53 0.85 -3.36
C LEU A 81 6.93 0.32 -3.04
N SER A 82 7.88 0.51 -3.96
CA SER A 82 9.19 -0.18 -3.96
C SER A 82 9.96 -0.18 -2.64
N GLN A 83 9.84 0.86 -1.82
CA GLN A 83 10.61 1.03 -0.58
C GLN A 83 9.70 1.11 0.66
N SER A 84 8.40 0.85 0.50
CA SER A 84 7.41 1.07 1.54
C SER A 84 7.09 -0.20 2.31
N LEU A 85 6.61 0.00 3.53
CA LEU A 85 5.95 -0.96 4.39
C LEU A 85 4.57 -0.39 4.78
N PRO A 86 3.62 -1.23 5.22
CA PRO A 86 2.32 -0.79 5.70
C PRO A 86 2.39 0.35 6.72
N GLY A 87 1.40 1.25 6.68
CA GLY A 87 1.30 2.39 7.58
C GLY A 87 2.36 3.45 7.35
N TYR A 88 2.74 3.70 6.09
CA TYR A 88 3.76 4.69 5.72
C TYR A 88 5.15 4.44 6.35
N MET A 89 5.42 3.19 6.75
CA MET A 89 6.75 2.79 7.18
C MET A 89 7.64 2.54 5.95
N THR A 90 8.95 2.48 6.16
CA THR A 90 9.92 2.32 5.07
C THR A 90 10.69 1.01 5.27
N LEU A 91 10.92 0.26 4.19
CA LEU A 91 11.88 -0.84 4.19
C LEU A 91 13.27 -0.32 4.59
N PRO A 92 14.07 -1.12 5.30
CA PRO A 92 15.45 -0.74 5.59
C PRO A 92 16.27 -0.58 4.29
N SER A 93 17.18 0.38 4.27
CA SER A 93 18.23 0.44 3.24
C SER A 93 19.36 -0.54 3.60
N GLU A 94 20.19 -0.93 2.63
CA GLU A 94 21.37 -1.77 2.90
C GLU A 94 22.39 -1.13 3.86
N LYS A 95 22.35 0.20 4.00
CA LYS A 95 23.22 0.97 4.91
C LYS A 95 22.79 0.90 6.37
N GLN A 96 21.56 0.45 6.63
CA GLN A 96 21.02 0.26 7.98
C GLN A 96 21.21 -1.20 8.37
N THR A 97 22.42 -1.51 8.84
CA THR A 97 22.89 -2.89 9.07
C THR A 97 22.27 -3.55 10.30
N ASP A 98 21.59 -2.79 11.14
CA ASP A 98 20.95 -3.28 12.37
C ASP A 98 19.65 -2.49 12.67
N LEU A 99 18.82 -3.07 13.53
CA LEU A 99 17.53 -2.52 13.91
C LEU A 99 17.65 -1.15 14.59
N GLN A 100 18.67 -0.94 15.43
CA GLN A 100 18.82 0.33 16.16
C GLN A 100 19.11 1.48 15.20
N THR A 101 19.99 1.27 14.23
CA THR A 101 20.33 2.24 13.17
C THR A 101 19.10 2.56 12.32
N TYR A 102 18.31 1.53 11.95
CA TYR A 102 17.05 1.72 11.23
C TYR A 102 16.03 2.53 12.02
N LEU A 103 15.77 2.17 13.28
CA LEU A 103 14.79 2.86 14.12
C LEU A 103 15.22 4.30 14.39
N THR A 104 16.51 4.54 14.66
CA THR A 104 17.04 5.89 14.87
C THR A 104 16.84 6.79 13.64
N ALA A 105 17.06 6.25 12.45
CA ALA A 105 16.89 7.01 11.21
C ALA A 105 15.42 7.35 10.90
N ASN A 106 14.48 6.50 11.31
CA ASN A 106 13.06 6.65 11.03
C ASN A 106 12.25 7.25 12.19
N THR A 107 12.87 7.49 13.34
CA THR A 107 12.22 8.11 14.51
C THR A 107 12.68 9.56 14.63
N PRO A 108 11.93 10.53 14.09
CA PRO A 108 12.33 11.94 14.13
C PRO A 108 12.34 12.44 15.57
N LYS A 109 13.29 13.33 15.87
CA LYS A 109 13.32 14.08 17.13
C LYS A 109 12.48 15.35 17.00
N PRO A 110 11.77 15.78 18.05
CA PRO A 110 11.05 17.05 18.01
C PRO A 110 12.04 18.20 17.77
N LEU A 111 11.71 19.09 16.85
CA LEU A 111 12.52 20.27 16.52
C LEU A 111 12.23 21.47 17.44
N LEU A 112 11.07 21.45 18.11
CA LEU A 112 10.62 22.48 19.04
C LEU A 112 10.06 21.81 20.30
N GLU A 113 10.09 22.54 21.42
CA GLU A 113 9.46 22.12 22.66
C GLU A 113 7.92 22.10 22.54
N GLY A 114 7.26 21.27 23.35
CA GLY A 114 5.79 21.18 23.41
C GLY A 114 5.14 20.53 22.18
N GLN A 115 5.90 19.91 21.28
CA GLN A 115 5.37 19.26 20.08
C GLN A 115 4.97 17.80 20.35
N VAL A 116 3.86 17.36 19.76
CA VAL A 116 3.39 15.97 19.85
C VAL A 116 4.39 15.00 19.21
N ASN A 117 4.94 15.36 18.04
CA ASN A 117 5.87 14.53 17.26
C ASN A 117 5.49 13.04 17.22
N TYR A 118 4.30 12.72 16.68
CA TYR A 118 3.71 11.39 16.85
C TYR A 118 4.54 10.25 16.23
N TRP A 119 5.34 10.56 15.21
CA TRP A 119 6.32 9.63 14.62
C TRP A 119 7.44 9.23 15.58
N GLY A 120 7.58 9.88 16.74
CA GLY A 120 8.38 9.38 17.86
C GLY A 120 7.97 7.98 18.34
N ASN A 121 6.79 7.50 17.96
CA ASN A 121 6.28 6.16 18.24
C ASN A 121 6.64 5.10 17.18
N TYR A 122 7.45 5.43 16.17
CA TYR A 122 7.83 4.52 15.08
C TYR A 122 8.22 3.10 15.55
N PRO A 123 9.02 2.91 16.63
CA PRO A 123 9.37 1.57 17.10
C PRO A 123 8.17 0.69 17.45
N LYS A 124 7.11 1.28 18.05
CA LYS A 124 5.89 0.54 18.42
C LYS A 124 5.19 -0.01 17.19
N PHE A 125 5.12 0.81 16.13
CA PHE A 125 4.49 0.44 14.87
C PHE A 125 5.29 -0.65 14.16
N PHE A 126 6.62 -0.47 14.09
CA PHE A 126 7.51 -1.40 13.43
C PHE A 126 7.48 -2.79 14.09
N VAL A 127 7.66 -2.87 15.40
CA VAL A 127 7.66 -4.14 16.13
C VAL A 127 6.30 -4.82 16.03
N SER A 128 5.20 -4.08 16.17
CA SER A 128 3.85 -4.65 16.02
C SER A 128 3.59 -5.23 14.63
N MET A 129 4.12 -4.59 13.58
CA MET A 129 4.07 -5.12 12.22
C MET A 129 4.93 -6.38 12.07
N MET A 130 6.14 -6.39 12.63
CA MET A 130 6.98 -7.60 12.62
C MET A 130 6.30 -8.78 13.34
N LYS A 131 5.55 -8.52 14.42
CA LYS A 131 4.72 -9.53 15.08
C LYS A 131 3.56 -10.00 14.21
N ALA A 132 2.99 -9.17 13.35
CA ALA A 132 2.00 -9.61 12.35
C ALA A 132 2.66 -10.50 11.27
N PHE A 133 3.78 -10.06 10.71
CA PHE A 133 4.49 -10.77 9.64
C PHE A 133 5.11 -12.09 10.07
N PHE A 134 5.66 -12.17 11.28
CA PHE A 134 6.49 -13.32 11.68
C PHE A 134 6.01 -14.02 12.94
N GLY A 135 4.95 -13.51 13.59
CA GLY A 135 4.34 -14.14 14.75
C GLY A 135 5.35 -14.41 15.87
N ASP A 136 5.35 -15.63 16.39
CA ASP A 136 6.25 -16.06 17.48
C ASP A 136 7.73 -16.07 17.08
N LYS A 137 8.05 -16.08 15.77
CA LYS A 137 9.43 -16.06 15.27
C LYS A 137 10.08 -14.68 15.36
N ALA A 138 9.30 -13.60 15.46
CA ALA A 138 9.84 -12.27 15.75
C ALA A 138 9.99 -12.10 17.26
N THR A 139 11.23 -12.11 17.75
CA THR A 139 11.57 -11.96 19.17
C THR A 139 12.61 -10.85 19.38
N ALA A 140 12.81 -10.40 20.62
CA ALA A 140 13.81 -9.37 20.89
C ALA A 140 15.22 -9.85 20.54
N GLU A 141 15.52 -11.13 20.76
CA GLU A 141 16.83 -11.75 20.56
C GLU A 141 17.27 -11.75 19.09
N ASN A 142 16.32 -11.78 18.15
CA ASN A 142 16.60 -11.74 16.72
C ASN A 142 16.20 -10.40 16.06
N SER A 143 16.12 -9.33 16.86
CA SER A 143 15.72 -8.00 16.37
C SER A 143 14.38 -8.02 15.63
N TRP A 144 13.44 -8.82 16.12
CA TRP A 144 12.09 -8.99 15.58
C TRP A 144 12.06 -9.49 14.13
N GLY A 145 13.09 -10.18 13.66
CA GLY A 145 13.17 -10.64 12.28
C GLY A 145 13.54 -9.54 11.27
N PHE A 146 14.13 -8.43 11.73
CA PHE A 146 14.57 -7.30 10.89
C PHE A 146 15.39 -7.74 9.65
N ASP A 147 16.24 -8.75 9.79
CA ASP A 147 17.07 -9.27 8.69
C ASP A 147 16.33 -10.11 7.65
N TRP A 148 15.08 -10.49 7.93
CA TRP A 148 14.22 -11.13 6.94
C TRP A 148 13.58 -10.14 5.97
N LEU A 149 13.59 -8.84 6.28
CA LEU A 149 13.12 -7.82 5.34
C LEU A 149 14.15 -7.58 4.22
N PRO A 150 13.71 -7.42 2.96
CA PRO A 150 14.61 -7.01 1.90
C PRO A 150 15.13 -5.59 2.16
N LYS A 151 16.45 -5.43 2.02
CA LYS A 151 17.13 -4.14 2.16
C LYS A 151 17.40 -3.55 0.78
N TRP A 152 17.02 -2.30 0.54
CA TRP A 152 17.18 -1.68 -0.77
C TRP A 152 18.53 -0.95 -0.90
N ASP A 153 19.15 -1.05 -2.07
CA ASP A 153 20.34 -0.30 -2.49
C ASP A 153 19.95 1.02 -3.19
N LYS A 154 18.82 1.01 -3.90
CA LYS A 154 18.26 2.15 -4.63
C LYS A 154 16.73 2.03 -4.77
N GLY A 155 16.09 3.04 -5.34
CA GLY A 155 14.69 2.95 -5.73
C GLY A 155 14.52 2.08 -6.99
N TYR A 156 13.45 1.30 -7.05
CA TYR A 156 13.06 0.52 -8.24
C TYR A 156 11.69 0.97 -8.72
N ASP A 157 11.57 2.24 -9.12
CA ASP A 157 10.36 2.73 -9.76
C ASP A 157 10.15 2.07 -11.13
N VAL A 158 8.94 2.19 -11.66
CA VAL A 158 8.52 1.49 -12.88
C VAL A 158 9.37 1.86 -14.10
N LEU A 159 9.86 3.10 -14.21
CA LEU A 159 10.69 3.51 -15.35
C LEU A 159 12.07 2.86 -15.27
N GLN A 160 12.67 2.83 -14.07
CA GLN A 160 13.93 2.14 -13.83
C GLN A 160 13.78 0.62 -14.02
N TYR A 161 12.70 0.02 -13.52
CA TYR A 161 12.49 -1.41 -13.62
C TYR A 161 12.26 -1.87 -15.07
N PHE A 162 11.54 -1.09 -15.87
CA PHE A 162 11.37 -1.37 -17.31
C PHE A 162 12.65 -1.11 -18.10
N GLU A 163 13.52 -0.20 -17.65
CA GLU A 163 14.86 -0.07 -18.23
C GLU A 163 15.72 -1.32 -17.95
N MET A 164 15.67 -1.84 -16.73
CA MET A 164 16.33 -3.12 -16.38
C MET A 164 15.75 -4.29 -17.21
N MET A 165 14.44 -4.31 -17.44
CA MET A 165 13.77 -5.31 -18.29
C MET A 165 14.25 -5.20 -19.75
N ARG A 166 14.40 -3.97 -20.27
CA ARG A 166 15.00 -3.71 -21.59
C ARG A 166 16.42 -4.26 -21.69
N GLU A 167 17.19 -4.20 -20.61
CA GLU A 167 18.56 -4.73 -20.53
C GLU A 167 18.62 -6.25 -20.29
N GLY A 168 17.48 -6.95 -20.18
CA GLY A 168 17.43 -8.40 -19.95
C GLY A 168 17.74 -8.79 -18.51
N LYS A 169 17.63 -7.87 -17.55
CA LYS A 169 17.91 -8.09 -16.12
C LYS A 169 16.69 -8.53 -15.30
N VAL A 170 15.53 -8.67 -15.94
CA VAL A 170 14.27 -9.07 -15.30
C VAL A 170 13.79 -10.37 -15.93
N ASN A 171 13.67 -11.43 -15.12
CA ASN A 171 13.24 -12.75 -15.60
C ASN A 171 11.71 -12.86 -15.70
N GLY A 172 10.98 -12.28 -14.75
CA GLY A 172 9.53 -12.41 -14.68
C GLY A 172 8.86 -11.18 -14.11
N TYR A 173 7.57 -11.05 -14.39
CA TYR A 173 6.76 -9.92 -13.93
C TYR A 173 5.34 -10.38 -13.59
N ILE A 174 4.74 -9.80 -12.56
CA ILE A 174 3.35 -10.04 -12.15
C ILE A 174 2.57 -8.75 -12.34
N CYS A 175 1.50 -8.82 -13.13
CA CYS A 175 0.54 -7.74 -13.36
C CYS A 175 -0.80 -8.14 -12.72
N GLN A 176 -1.05 -7.70 -11.49
CA GLN A 176 -2.32 -7.90 -10.79
C GLN A 176 -3.17 -6.63 -10.89
N GLY A 177 -4.30 -6.69 -11.58
CA GLY A 177 -5.23 -5.56 -11.75
C GLY A 177 -4.58 -4.30 -12.34
N PHE A 178 -3.50 -4.45 -13.12
CA PHE A 178 -2.73 -3.35 -13.70
C PHE A 178 -2.35 -3.65 -15.15
N ASN A 179 -2.56 -2.68 -16.05
CA ASN A 179 -2.38 -2.86 -17.49
C ASN A 179 -1.28 -1.93 -18.05
N PRO A 180 0.02 -2.27 -17.87
CA PRO A 180 1.13 -1.41 -18.24
C PRO A 180 1.22 -1.09 -19.75
N VAL A 181 0.77 -1.99 -20.63
CA VAL A 181 0.76 -1.71 -22.09
C VAL A 181 -0.10 -0.50 -22.42
N ALA A 182 -1.19 -0.28 -21.69
CA ALA A 182 -2.07 0.86 -21.88
C ALA A 182 -1.67 2.08 -21.02
N SER A 183 -1.19 1.87 -19.80
CA SER A 183 -1.02 2.94 -18.80
C SER A 183 0.38 3.54 -18.71
N PHE A 184 1.43 2.82 -19.13
CA PHE A 184 2.80 3.33 -19.06
C PHE A 184 3.16 4.19 -20.27
N PRO A 185 4.06 5.18 -20.09
CA PRO A 185 4.53 5.99 -21.20
C PRO A 185 5.33 5.15 -22.20
N ASN A 186 5.24 5.53 -23.48
CA ASN A 186 5.95 4.87 -24.58
C ASN A 186 5.62 3.37 -24.67
N LYS A 187 4.38 3.07 -25.08
CA LYS A 187 3.86 1.71 -25.31
C LYS A 187 4.81 0.80 -26.13
N ASN A 188 5.41 1.31 -27.21
CA ASN A 188 6.29 0.49 -28.06
C ASN A 188 7.54 0.03 -27.30
N LYS A 189 8.11 0.90 -26.46
CA LYS A 189 9.19 0.51 -25.52
C LYS A 189 8.68 -0.52 -24.51
N VAL A 190 7.50 -0.31 -23.94
CA VAL A 190 6.88 -1.23 -22.95
C VAL A 190 6.73 -2.64 -23.53
N ILE A 191 6.15 -2.78 -24.72
CA ILE A 191 6.03 -4.08 -25.42
C ILE A 191 7.41 -4.69 -25.65
N GLY A 192 8.37 -3.91 -26.16
CA GLY A 192 9.73 -4.39 -26.38
C GLY A 192 10.45 -4.84 -25.09
N CYS A 193 10.07 -4.32 -23.93
CA CYS A 193 10.56 -4.78 -22.63
C CYS A 193 9.88 -6.09 -22.22
N LEU A 194 8.54 -6.14 -22.28
CA LEU A 194 7.77 -7.35 -21.94
C LEU A 194 8.18 -8.55 -22.79
N SER A 195 8.49 -8.35 -24.07
CA SER A 195 8.98 -9.41 -24.97
C SER A 195 10.32 -10.04 -24.58
N LYS A 196 11.05 -9.45 -23.61
CA LYS A 196 12.31 -9.99 -23.08
C LYS A 196 12.13 -10.79 -21.80
N LEU A 197 10.92 -10.80 -21.21
CA LEU A 197 10.63 -11.62 -20.04
C LEU A 197 10.68 -13.10 -20.39
N LYS A 198 11.07 -13.92 -19.42
CA LYS A 198 10.93 -15.37 -19.49
C LYS A 198 9.50 -15.78 -19.19
N PHE A 199 8.87 -15.15 -18.19
CA PHE A 199 7.47 -15.37 -17.86
C PHE A 199 6.74 -14.07 -17.47
N LEU A 200 5.44 -14.04 -17.72
CA LEU A 200 4.52 -12.99 -17.30
C LEU A 200 3.29 -13.64 -16.66
N VAL A 201 2.95 -13.24 -15.43
CA VAL A 201 1.70 -13.63 -14.79
C VAL A 201 0.76 -12.43 -14.79
N THR A 202 -0.44 -12.60 -15.34
CA THR A 202 -1.51 -11.61 -15.30
C THR A 202 -2.66 -12.15 -14.46
N ILE A 203 -3.15 -11.33 -13.52
CA ILE A 203 -4.28 -11.64 -12.63
C ILE A 203 -5.28 -10.50 -12.81
N ASP A 204 -6.43 -10.80 -13.43
CA ASP A 204 -7.43 -9.80 -13.78
C ASP A 204 -8.81 -10.46 -14.01
N PRO A 205 -9.93 -9.80 -13.66
CA PRO A 205 -11.26 -10.29 -14.02
C PRO A 205 -11.58 -10.14 -15.52
N LEU A 206 -10.77 -9.38 -16.25
CA LEU A 206 -10.97 -9.08 -17.67
C LEU A 206 -9.74 -9.47 -18.50
N ASN A 207 -9.97 -9.53 -19.81
CA ASN A 207 -8.87 -9.60 -20.76
C ASN A 207 -8.21 -8.21 -20.89
N THR A 208 -6.87 -8.16 -20.93
CA THR A 208 -6.11 -6.90 -21.02
C THR A 208 -5.10 -6.92 -22.17
N GLU A 209 -4.75 -5.74 -22.69
CA GLU A 209 -3.68 -5.58 -23.69
C GLU A 209 -2.36 -6.17 -23.20
N THR A 210 -2.07 -6.03 -21.90
CA THR A 210 -0.86 -6.63 -21.31
C THR A 210 -0.88 -8.15 -21.37
N SER A 211 -2.02 -8.81 -21.14
CA SER A 211 -2.09 -10.29 -21.24
C SER A 211 -1.93 -10.81 -22.68
N ASN A 212 -2.21 -9.98 -23.69
CA ASN A 212 -2.08 -10.33 -25.12
C ASN A 212 -0.99 -9.51 -25.82
N PHE A 213 -0.02 -8.96 -25.09
CA PHE A 213 1.00 -8.08 -25.68
C PHE A 213 1.80 -8.73 -26.82
N TRP A 214 1.86 -10.07 -26.80
CA TRP A 214 2.53 -10.92 -27.77
C TRP A 214 1.72 -11.20 -29.05
N GLN A 215 0.42 -10.87 -29.08
CA GLN A 215 -0.46 -11.09 -30.23
C GLN A 215 -0.46 -9.89 -31.18
N ASN A 216 -0.39 -10.16 -32.48
CA ASN A 216 -0.53 -9.12 -33.49
C ASN A 216 -1.99 -8.63 -33.57
N HIS A 217 -2.21 -7.33 -33.51
CA HIS A 217 -3.51 -6.68 -33.71
C HIS A 217 -3.44 -5.56 -34.77
N GLY A 218 -2.66 -5.77 -35.84
CA GLY A 218 -2.40 -4.75 -36.86
C GLY A 218 -1.73 -3.50 -36.26
N GLU A 219 -2.13 -2.32 -36.73
CA GLU A 219 -1.60 -1.03 -36.25
C GLU A 219 -1.77 -0.80 -34.74
N LEU A 220 -2.74 -1.49 -34.11
CA LEU A 220 -2.95 -1.39 -32.67
C LEU A 220 -1.92 -2.18 -31.86
N ASN A 221 -1.29 -3.21 -32.42
CA ASN A 221 -0.19 -3.94 -31.79
C ASN A 221 0.61 -4.70 -32.84
N GLU A 222 1.52 -4.01 -33.52
CA GLU A 222 2.28 -4.59 -34.62
C GLU A 222 3.49 -5.38 -34.07
N VAL A 223 3.26 -6.65 -33.74
CA VAL A 223 4.28 -7.58 -33.25
C VAL A 223 4.33 -8.86 -34.08
N ASP A 224 5.48 -9.54 -34.06
CA ASP A 224 5.65 -10.87 -34.62
C ASP A 224 5.65 -11.88 -33.47
N SER A 225 4.53 -12.56 -33.24
CA SER A 225 4.35 -13.51 -32.15
C SER A 225 5.41 -14.62 -32.15
N SER A 226 5.94 -15.01 -33.33
CA SER A 226 6.96 -16.06 -33.43
C SER A 226 8.30 -15.67 -32.80
N LYS A 227 8.54 -14.36 -32.61
CA LYS A 227 9.78 -13.82 -32.03
C LYS A 227 9.68 -13.56 -30.52
N ILE A 228 8.49 -13.70 -29.93
CA ILE A 228 8.26 -13.43 -28.51
C ILE A 228 8.19 -14.77 -27.77
N GLN A 229 9.17 -15.00 -26.90
CA GLN A 229 9.36 -16.30 -26.21
C GLN A 229 8.83 -16.29 -24.76
N THR A 230 8.18 -15.21 -24.34
CA THR A 230 7.66 -15.07 -22.99
C THR A 230 6.51 -16.05 -22.75
N GLU A 231 6.62 -16.87 -21.71
CA GLU A 231 5.52 -17.70 -21.23
C GLU A 231 4.50 -16.83 -20.49
N VAL A 232 3.24 -16.81 -20.94
CA VAL A 232 2.20 -15.95 -20.35
C VAL A 232 1.15 -16.79 -19.64
N PHE A 233 1.00 -16.55 -18.34
CA PHE A 233 -0.07 -17.10 -17.50
C PHE A 233 -1.14 -16.03 -17.32
N ARG A 234 -2.38 -16.32 -17.72
CA ARG A 234 -3.55 -15.46 -17.47
C ARG A 234 -4.48 -16.15 -16.49
N LEU A 235 -4.52 -15.64 -15.27
CA LEU A 235 -5.27 -16.21 -14.16
C LEU A 235 -6.53 -15.36 -13.95
N PRO A 236 -7.74 -15.92 -14.15
CA PRO A 236 -8.98 -15.16 -14.00
C PRO A 236 -9.26 -14.90 -12.52
N SER A 237 -9.38 -13.62 -12.14
CA SER A 237 -9.76 -13.24 -10.79
C SER A 237 -11.23 -12.80 -10.72
N THR A 238 -11.73 -12.66 -9.50
CA THR A 238 -12.98 -11.99 -9.15
C THR A 238 -12.97 -10.49 -9.48
N CYS A 239 -14.15 -9.89 -9.55
CA CYS A 239 -14.36 -8.46 -9.49
C CYS A 239 -14.93 -8.00 -8.13
N PHE A 240 -15.09 -6.68 -7.94
CA PHE A 240 -15.52 -6.09 -6.66
C PHE A 240 -16.87 -6.61 -6.12
N ALA A 241 -17.74 -7.16 -6.99
CA ALA A 241 -19.06 -7.65 -6.61
C ALA A 241 -19.05 -9.11 -6.13
N GLU A 242 -17.91 -9.78 -6.21
CA GLU A 242 -17.79 -11.23 -6.01
C GLU A 242 -17.01 -11.58 -4.72
N GLU A 243 -16.65 -10.56 -3.94
CA GLU A 243 -15.91 -10.69 -2.68
C GLU A 243 -16.50 -9.82 -1.56
N ASN A 244 -16.28 -10.26 -0.33
CA ASN A 244 -16.31 -9.35 0.81
C ASN A 244 -14.96 -8.65 0.89
N GLY A 245 -14.93 -7.40 1.36
CA GLY A 245 -13.65 -6.72 1.55
C GLY A 245 -13.81 -5.29 1.97
N SER A 246 -12.70 -4.56 2.03
CA SER A 246 -12.70 -3.12 2.27
C SER A 246 -11.86 -2.38 1.25
N ILE A 247 -12.28 -1.16 0.95
CA ILE A 247 -11.51 -0.20 0.15
C ILE A 247 -11.46 1.15 0.85
N VAL A 248 -10.42 1.93 0.58
CA VAL A 248 -10.20 3.25 1.17
C VAL A 248 -10.46 4.33 0.13
N ASN A 249 -11.48 5.16 0.36
CA ASN A 249 -11.80 6.27 -0.53
C ASN A 249 -10.84 7.47 -0.36
N SER A 250 -11.00 8.51 -1.19
CA SER A 250 -10.18 9.73 -1.15
C SER A 250 -10.25 10.51 0.18
N GLY A 251 -11.34 10.33 0.94
CA GLY A 251 -11.53 10.91 2.27
C GLY A 251 -10.86 10.10 3.40
N ARG A 252 -10.21 8.97 3.07
CA ARG A 252 -9.62 7.98 3.99
C ARG A 252 -10.65 7.10 4.71
N TRP A 253 -11.87 6.99 4.18
CA TRP A 253 -12.86 6.09 4.76
C TRP A 253 -12.59 4.66 4.31
N LEU A 254 -12.28 3.78 5.25
CA LEU A 254 -12.27 2.33 5.05
C LEU A 254 -13.72 1.86 5.01
N GLN A 255 -14.19 1.42 3.85
CA GLN A 255 -15.57 1.02 3.63
C GLN A 255 -15.65 -0.45 3.28
N TRP A 256 -16.35 -1.22 4.10
CA TRP A 256 -16.62 -2.63 3.85
C TRP A 256 -17.60 -2.80 2.69
N HIS A 257 -17.53 -3.88 1.93
CA HIS A 257 -18.53 -4.31 0.96
C HIS A 257 -18.75 -5.83 1.06
N TRP A 258 -19.84 -6.29 0.47
CA TRP A 258 -20.26 -7.69 0.55
C TRP A 258 -20.39 -8.31 -0.83
N LYS A 259 -20.04 -9.58 -0.90
CA LYS A 259 -20.22 -10.43 -2.07
C LYS A 259 -21.70 -10.48 -2.47
N GLY A 260 -21.98 -10.20 -3.75
CA GLY A 260 -23.29 -10.27 -4.36
C GLY A 260 -23.53 -11.56 -5.17
N ALA A 261 -22.49 -12.13 -5.77
CA ALA A 261 -22.56 -13.36 -6.56
C ALA A 261 -21.20 -14.10 -6.59
N ASP A 262 -21.20 -15.34 -7.05
CA ASP A 262 -19.98 -16.06 -7.40
C ASP A 262 -19.41 -15.57 -8.73
N ALA A 263 -18.09 -15.67 -8.89
CA ALA A 263 -17.39 -15.30 -10.10
C ALA A 263 -17.69 -16.26 -11.27
N PRO A 264 -17.60 -15.81 -12.53
CA PRO A 264 -17.88 -16.65 -13.68
C PRO A 264 -16.81 -17.73 -13.90
N GLY A 265 -17.25 -18.92 -14.32
CA GLY A 265 -16.36 -19.99 -14.78
C GLY A 265 -15.48 -20.55 -13.67
N ILE A 266 -14.16 -20.40 -13.81
CA ILE A 266 -13.14 -20.91 -12.88
C ILE A 266 -12.38 -19.78 -12.19
N ALA A 267 -12.91 -18.56 -12.20
CA ALA A 267 -12.31 -17.42 -11.54
C ALA A 267 -12.24 -17.64 -10.02
N LEU A 268 -11.13 -17.19 -9.43
CA LEU A 268 -10.87 -17.30 -8.00
C LEU A 268 -10.65 -15.91 -7.41
N THR A 269 -10.75 -15.78 -6.08
CA THR A 269 -10.37 -14.54 -5.42
C THR A 269 -8.89 -14.23 -5.61
N ASP A 270 -8.51 -12.95 -5.56
CA ASP A 270 -7.09 -12.56 -5.58
C ASP A 270 -6.31 -13.26 -4.45
N GLY A 271 -6.93 -13.39 -3.27
CA GLY A 271 -6.37 -14.08 -2.12
C GLY A 271 -6.09 -15.56 -2.37
N GLU A 272 -7.01 -16.29 -3.01
CA GLU A 272 -6.82 -17.70 -3.37
C GLU A 272 -5.71 -17.91 -4.41
N ILE A 273 -5.65 -17.03 -5.44
CA ILE A 273 -4.61 -17.10 -6.47
C ILE A 273 -3.23 -16.92 -5.84
N LEU A 274 -3.06 -15.88 -5.04
CA LEU A 274 -1.79 -15.61 -4.34
C LEU A 274 -1.45 -16.72 -3.34
N SER A 275 -2.43 -17.23 -2.58
CA SER A 275 -2.24 -18.37 -1.68
C SER A 275 -1.75 -19.60 -2.43
N GLY A 276 -2.36 -19.88 -3.58
CA GLY A 276 -2.00 -21.01 -4.42
C GLY A 276 -0.55 -20.96 -4.90
N ILE A 277 -0.08 -19.79 -5.33
CA ILE A 277 1.31 -19.57 -5.74
C ILE A 277 2.24 -19.69 -4.53
N PHE A 278 1.92 -18.97 -3.46
CA PHE A 278 2.78 -18.83 -2.29
C PHE A 278 2.97 -20.15 -1.53
N LEU A 279 1.90 -20.92 -1.29
CA LEU A 279 1.98 -22.18 -0.56
C LEU A 279 2.76 -23.25 -1.35
N ARG A 280 2.66 -23.25 -2.68
CA ARG A 280 3.46 -24.14 -3.54
C ARG A 280 4.93 -23.74 -3.50
N LEU A 281 5.25 -22.45 -3.64
CA LEU A 281 6.61 -21.93 -3.51
C LEU A 281 7.22 -22.30 -2.14
N ARG A 282 6.48 -22.03 -1.07
CA ARG A 282 6.88 -22.34 0.30
C ARG A 282 7.14 -23.84 0.51
N LYS A 283 6.28 -24.71 -0.01
CA LYS A 283 6.48 -26.16 0.04
C LYS A 283 7.78 -26.56 -0.66
N MET A 284 8.04 -26.02 -1.85
CA MET A 284 9.29 -26.28 -2.57
C MET A 284 10.51 -25.84 -1.76
N TYR A 285 10.51 -24.65 -1.18
CA TYR A 285 11.59 -24.18 -0.30
C TYR A 285 11.79 -25.07 0.93
N ALA A 286 10.72 -25.56 1.54
CA ALA A 286 10.79 -26.45 2.70
C ALA A 286 11.37 -27.82 2.35
N GLU A 287 11.05 -28.37 1.18
CA GLU A 287 11.49 -29.70 0.73
C GLU A 287 12.88 -29.68 0.09
N GLN A 288 13.23 -28.60 -0.62
CA GLN A 288 14.38 -28.53 -1.52
C GLN A 288 15.44 -27.51 -1.08
N GLY A 289 15.14 -26.68 -0.08
CA GLY A 289 15.98 -25.54 0.28
C GLY A 289 15.98 -24.46 -0.80
N GLY A 290 17.04 -23.64 -0.82
CA GLY A 290 17.20 -22.56 -1.79
C GLY A 290 18.01 -21.39 -1.21
N ALA A 291 18.11 -20.31 -1.96
CA ALA A 291 18.71 -19.07 -1.45
C ALA A 291 17.75 -18.40 -0.46
N ASN A 292 18.25 -18.05 0.73
CA ASN A 292 17.53 -17.32 1.79
C ASN A 292 16.13 -17.88 2.12
N PRO A 293 16.01 -19.19 2.44
CA PRO A 293 14.71 -19.85 2.65
C PRO A 293 13.92 -19.24 3.80
N ASP A 294 14.61 -18.73 4.82
CA ASP A 294 14.00 -18.16 6.03
C ASP A 294 13.02 -17.03 5.73
N GLN A 295 13.28 -16.19 4.73
CA GLN A 295 12.37 -15.08 4.36
C GLN A 295 11.01 -15.61 3.88
N VAL A 296 10.98 -16.77 3.20
CA VAL A 296 9.77 -17.41 2.69
C VAL A 296 9.09 -18.26 3.78
N LEU A 297 9.89 -18.98 4.57
CA LEU A 297 9.42 -19.94 5.58
C LEU A 297 9.00 -19.28 6.90
N ASN A 298 9.49 -18.08 7.21
CA ASN A 298 9.18 -17.38 8.47
C ASN A 298 8.00 -16.43 8.38
N MET A 299 7.63 -15.96 7.18
CA MET A 299 6.39 -15.21 6.98
C MET A 299 5.19 -16.03 7.47
N THR A 300 4.31 -15.44 8.25
CA THR A 300 3.08 -16.10 8.71
C THR A 300 2.12 -16.32 7.54
N TRP A 301 1.24 -17.32 7.70
CA TRP A 301 0.10 -17.52 6.80
C TRP A 301 -1.00 -18.21 7.59
N ASN A 302 -1.38 -17.56 8.70
CA ASN A 302 -2.14 -18.14 9.80
C ASN A 302 -3.65 -17.95 9.61
N TYR A 303 -4.14 -18.32 8.43
CA TYR A 303 -5.55 -18.28 8.09
C TYR A 303 -6.20 -19.63 8.38
N ALA A 304 -7.47 -19.62 8.80
CA ALA A 304 -8.21 -20.83 9.14
C ALA A 304 -8.23 -21.84 7.97
N ILE A 305 -8.34 -21.32 6.74
CA ILE A 305 -8.20 -22.08 5.50
C ILE A 305 -7.04 -21.46 4.72
N PRO A 306 -5.81 -22.03 4.79
CA PRO A 306 -4.62 -21.39 4.21
C PRO A 306 -4.70 -21.07 2.72
N HIS A 307 -5.48 -21.84 1.95
CA HIS A 307 -5.64 -21.62 0.51
C HIS A 307 -6.76 -20.63 0.16
N GLU A 308 -7.58 -20.21 1.14
CA GLU A 308 -8.69 -19.28 0.97
C GLU A 308 -8.77 -18.31 2.17
N PRO A 309 -7.79 -17.40 2.34
CA PRO A 309 -7.79 -16.41 3.41
C PRO A 309 -9.05 -15.55 3.36
N LYS A 310 -9.76 -15.41 4.48
CA LYS A 310 -10.97 -14.58 4.52
C LYS A 310 -10.63 -13.12 4.74
N SER A 311 -11.34 -12.23 4.06
CA SER A 311 -11.16 -10.78 4.17
C SER A 311 -11.29 -10.27 5.61
N GLU A 312 -12.14 -10.90 6.41
CA GLU A 312 -12.32 -10.60 7.84
C GLU A 312 -11.06 -10.92 8.64
N GLU A 313 -10.37 -12.04 8.36
CA GLU A 313 -9.13 -12.42 9.04
C GLU A 313 -8.02 -11.40 8.74
N VAL A 314 -7.85 -11.03 7.46
CA VAL A 314 -6.84 -10.06 7.02
C VAL A 314 -7.15 -8.65 7.53
N ALA A 315 -8.42 -8.26 7.60
CA ALA A 315 -8.83 -6.98 8.18
C ALA A 315 -8.53 -6.90 9.68
N MET A 316 -8.81 -7.97 10.44
CA MET A 316 -8.46 -8.05 11.86
C MET A 316 -6.94 -8.09 12.09
N GLU A 317 -6.17 -8.72 11.20
CA GLU A 317 -4.71 -8.67 11.23
C GLU A 317 -4.20 -7.24 10.98
N SER A 318 -4.77 -6.55 9.98
CA SER A 318 -4.45 -5.16 9.67
C SER A 318 -4.80 -4.21 10.81
N ASN A 319 -5.94 -4.40 11.48
CA ASN A 319 -6.34 -3.69 12.68
C ASN A 319 -5.37 -3.94 13.85
N GLY A 320 -5.08 -5.21 14.10
CA GLY A 320 -4.19 -5.65 15.16
C GLY A 320 -4.88 -6.14 16.43
N LYS A 321 -4.10 -6.84 17.26
CA LYS A 321 -4.53 -7.48 18.50
C LYS A 321 -3.45 -7.46 19.58
N ALA A 322 -3.90 -7.65 20.81
CA ALA A 322 -3.04 -7.88 21.96
C ALA A 322 -2.55 -9.35 21.97
N LEU A 323 -1.23 -9.56 22.06
CA LEU A 323 -0.60 -10.88 22.22
C LEU A 323 -0.36 -11.24 23.69
N ALA A 324 -0.41 -10.24 24.57
CA ALA A 324 -0.43 -10.36 26.03
C ALA A 324 -1.43 -9.34 26.61
N ASP A 325 -1.71 -9.41 27.92
CA ASP A 325 -2.47 -8.35 28.58
C ASP A 325 -1.69 -7.04 28.48
N ILE A 326 -2.29 -6.01 27.87
CA ILE A 326 -1.70 -4.69 27.73
C ILE A 326 -2.11 -3.86 28.93
N THR A 327 -1.15 -3.34 29.67
CA THR A 327 -1.38 -2.47 30.83
C THR A 327 -1.17 -1.01 30.49
N ASP A 328 -1.90 -0.13 31.17
CA ASP A 328 -1.61 1.30 31.19
C ASP A 328 -0.33 1.54 32.03
N PRO A 329 0.72 2.16 31.48
CA PRO A 329 1.95 2.42 32.22
C PRO A 329 1.77 3.35 33.43
N ALA A 330 0.76 4.22 33.41
CA ALA A 330 0.50 5.17 34.49
C ALA A 330 -0.23 4.53 35.68
N THR A 331 -1.15 3.60 35.42
CA THR A 331 -2.03 3.01 36.45
C THR A 331 -1.76 1.53 36.74
N GLY A 332 -1.06 0.83 35.84
CA GLY A 332 -0.87 -0.62 35.89
C GLY A 332 -2.12 -1.43 35.53
N ALA A 333 -3.26 -0.77 35.27
CA ALA A 333 -4.50 -1.44 34.93
C ALA A 333 -4.43 -2.10 33.55
N VAL A 334 -5.02 -3.28 33.40
CA VAL A 334 -5.13 -3.93 32.08
C VAL A 334 -6.15 -3.18 31.23
N ILE A 335 -5.70 -2.63 30.10
CA ILE A 335 -6.52 -1.86 29.14
C ILE A 335 -6.96 -2.68 27.93
N VAL A 336 -6.24 -3.75 27.59
CA VAL A 336 -6.64 -4.71 26.54
C VAL A 336 -6.22 -6.11 26.99
N LYS A 337 -7.13 -7.08 26.94
CA LYS A 337 -6.82 -8.47 27.32
C LYS A 337 -6.14 -9.21 26.18
N LYS A 338 -5.28 -10.18 26.50
CA LYS A 338 -4.66 -11.08 25.52
C LYS A 338 -5.71 -11.66 24.57
N GLY A 339 -5.45 -11.58 23.27
CA GLY A 339 -6.30 -12.08 22.19
C GLY A 339 -7.34 -11.09 21.68
N GLN A 340 -7.62 -10.00 22.39
CA GLN A 340 -8.58 -8.98 21.93
C GLN A 340 -8.01 -8.12 20.80
N GLN A 341 -8.89 -7.69 19.90
CA GLN A 341 -8.58 -6.66 18.90
C GLN A 341 -8.25 -5.33 19.58
N LEU A 342 -7.35 -4.55 18.96
CA LEU A 342 -7.03 -3.20 19.41
C LEU A 342 -8.12 -2.22 18.96
N SER A 343 -8.44 -1.24 19.80
CA SER A 343 -9.38 -0.16 19.48
C SER A 343 -8.68 1.11 19.03
N SER A 344 -7.36 1.21 19.20
CA SER A 344 -6.56 2.37 18.77
C SER A 344 -5.09 1.99 18.63
N PHE A 345 -4.38 2.62 17.68
CA PHE A 345 -2.92 2.53 17.57
C PHE A 345 -2.18 3.03 18.82
N ALA A 346 -2.81 3.84 19.68
CA ALA A 346 -2.21 4.28 20.95
C ALA A 346 -1.92 3.10 21.91
N GLN A 347 -2.52 1.94 21.67
CA GLN A 347 -2.34 0.72 22.45
C GLN A 347 -1.14 -0.12 21.99
N LEU A 348 -0.53 0.21 20.84
CA LEU A 348 0.62 -0.52 20.30
C LEU A 348 1.85 -0.38 21.20
N ARG A 349 2.69 -1.43 21.21
CA ARG A 349 3.91 -1.54 22.00
C ARG A 349 5.10 -1.95 21.13
N ASP A 350 6.30 -1.68 21.61
CA ASP A 350 7.59 -2.01 20.99
C ASP A 350 8.30 -3.22 21.64
N ASP A 351 7.60 -3.92 22.53
CA ASP A 351 8.10 -5.07 23.30
C ASP A 351 7.58 -6.42 22.78
N GLY A 352 6.89 -6.41 21.64
CA GLY A 352 6.33 -7.61 21.00
C GLY A 352 5.01 -8.10 21.62
N THR A 353 4.40 -7.36 22.55
CA THR A 353 3.10 -7.72 23.15
C THR A 353 1.89 -7.34 22.29
N THR A 354 2.08 -6.61 21.20
CA THR A 354 1.04 -6.27 20.22
C THR A 354 1.41 -6.72 18.82
N SER A 355 0.41 -7.03 18.00
CA SER A 355 0.54 -7.33 16.58
C SER A 355 -0.41 -6.44 15.80
N CYS A 356 0.03 -5.85 14.69
CA CYS A 356 -0.79 -4.99 13.84
C CYS A 356 -0.17 -4.89 12.44
N GLY A 357 -0.90 -5.36 11.42
CA GLY A 357 -0.44 -5.36 10.03
C GLY A 357 -0.38 -3.97 9.39
N CYS A 358 -1.19 -3.01 9.85
CA CYS A 358 -1.15 -1.62 9.38
C CYS A 358 -1.58 -0.68 10.51
N TRP A 359 -0.63 -0.01 11.18
CA TRP A 359 -0.91 0.73 12.42
C TRP A 359 -2.00 1.81 12.28
N ILE A 360 -2.08 2.48 11.13
CA ILE A 360 -3.12 3.49 10.87
C ILE A 360 -4.54 2.90 10.74
N PHE A 361 -4.67 1.57 10.59
CA PHE A 361 -5.95 0.85 10.55
C PHE A 361 -6.35 0.29 11.91
N ALA A 362 -5.53 0.42 12.95
CA ALA A 362 -5.91 0.06 14.32
C ALA A 362 -7.08 0.93 14.80
N GLY A 363 -8.22 0.29 15.05
CA GLY A 363 -9.53 0.91 15.27
C GLY A 363 -10.56 0.64 14.16
N SER A 364 -10.19 -0.04 13.07
CA SER A 364 -11.10 -0.39 11.97
C SER A 364 -11.95 -1.64 12.24
N TRP A 365 -11.44 -2.56 13.06
CA TRP A 365 -12.15 -3.76 13.50
C TRP A 365 -11.83 -4.03 14.97
N THR A 366 -12.70 -3.56 15.86
CA THR A 366 -12.45 -3.52 17.30
C THR A 366 -13.18 -4.67 18.01
N PRO A 367 -13.10 -4.79 19.35
CA PRO A 367 -13.96 -5.72 20.11
C PRO A 367 -15.46 -5.47 19.90
N GLU A 368 -15.85 -4.24 19.53
CA GLU A 368 -17.22 -3.87 19.15
C GLU A 368 -17.59 -4.29 17.71
N GLY A 369 -16.67 -4.91 16.97
CA GLY A 369 -16.88 -5.44 15.63
C GLY A 369 -16.31 -4.59 14.51
N ASN A 370 -16.75 -4.89 13.28
CA ASN A 370 -16.28 -4.23 12.06
C ASN A 370 -16.83 -2.80 11.94
N GLN A 371 -15.96 -1.81 12.17
CA GLN A 371 -16.33 -0.39 12.11
C GLN A 371 -16.55 0.07 10.65
N MET A 372 -15.85 -0.56 9.70
CA MET A 372 -15.93 -0.26 8.26
C MET A 372 -17.29 -0.66 7.65
N ALA A 373 -18.04 -1.53 8.32
CA ALA A 373 -19.38 -1.95 7.94
C ALA A 373 -20.47 -0.98 8.42
N ARG A 374 -20.15 0.00 9.26
CA ARG A 374 -21.12 1.00 9.72
C ARG A 374 -21.62 1.82 8.52
N ARG A 375 -22.92 2.10 8.54
CA ARG A 375 -23.65 2.87 7.50
C ARG A 375 -24.45 4.02 8.08
N ASP A 376 -24.36 4.21 9.39
CA ASP A 376 -25.08 5.27 10.05
C ASP A 376 -24.45 6.61 9.67
N ASN A 377 -25.23 7.40 8.92
CA ASN A 377 -24.89 8.75 8.50
C ASN A 377 -25.55 9.79 9.41
N ALA A 378 -26.22 9.35 10.51
CA ALA A 378 -26.95 10.21 11.43
C ALA A 378 -26.04 11.01 12.37
#